data_AF-A0A964QRQ3-F1
#
_entry.id   AF-A0A964QRQ3-F1
#
_cell.length_a   1.000
_cell.length_b   1.000
_cell.length_c   1.000
_cell.angle_alpha   90.00
_cell.angle_beta   90.00
_cell.angle_gamma   90.00
#
_symmetry.space_group_name_H-M   'P 1'
#
loop_
_entity.id
_entity.type
_entity.pdbx_description
1 polymer ?
#
loop_
_entity_poly.entity_id
_entity_poly.type
_entity_poly.pdbx_seq_one_letter_code
_entity_poly.pdbx_strand_id
1 'polypeptide(L)'
;MNIFSKSLLWCAFCAITLDCASGADGAKRSGRLSFGWATESIVPDQPVAIAGQYHTRISSEVHDLITVTALAMETRDQQGVIDQVVWVSCDLVGIRRKSVEKIRKLVAPSLPDLDVMKIVISATHTHTAPAITDADETDLHPYDFAGSWAYRIPADQQNIMRPRQYLDFLERQIASAVVRAWNSRQPGEFSSALGHASIARNRRAVYLDGTTRMYGDTKDPNFSHTEGTSDDSVDTLFFWRGGQIVGIAVTLYCPSQEVEGELYLSADFWHDARKLLRERYSSNLFVLPLTGASGDQSPHIQVGKSSEASMLKRRKLSYRQEIARRIVQAVEDVTEVARESIHSEVWFDHRVEHFQLPVWKVSEQRFAESSAIFKAGKDKLNNLTSPDYINWRISRTMMARYELQKTEPFYRAEIHALRLDDLAIATNPFELYTDYGLRIKARSPAAQTSVVQLTADCPAYLPTERAVQGGGYSGRIDDGVVGPEGGRVLVEETSRLFKTMWGQQK
;
A
#
# COMPACT_ATOMS: atom_id res chain seq x y z
N MET A 1 54.59 -74.01 8.21
CA MET A 1 54.61 -74.11 6.73
C MET A 1 53.64 -73.07 6.18
N ASN A 2 54.10 -72.23 5.23
CA ASN A 2 53.40 -71.20 4.44
C ASN A 2 52.89 -69.96 5.23
N ILE A 3 53.53 -68.78 5.18
CA ILE A 3 53.73 -67.81 4.07
C ILE A 3 52.40 -67.40 3.41
N PHE A 4 51.94 -66.15 3.65
CA PHE A 4 51.82 -65.11 2.63
C PHE A 4 51.52 -63.73 3.23
N SER A 5 52.23 -62.73 2.72
CA SER A 5 52.11 -61.30 2.99
C SER A 5 50.87 -60.71 2.31
N LYS A 6 50.41 -59.54 2.79
CA LYS A 6 50.11 -58.39 1.93
C LYS A 6 49.92 -57.10 2.74
N SER A 7 50.71 -56.12 2.34
CA SER A 7 50.74 -54.72 2.76
C SER A 7 49.43 -54.01 2.43
N LEU A 8 48.95 -53.13 3.32
CA LEU A 8 48.04 -52.05 2.94
C LEU A 8 48.41 -50.74 3.64
N LEU A 9 48.38 -49.69 2.81
CA LEU A 9 48.89 -48.34 3.04
C LEU A 9 48.23 -47.63 4.23
N TRP A 10 49.06 -46.92 4.99
CA TRP A 10 48.66 -45.81 5.84
C TRP A 10 48.28 -44.61 4.96
N CYS A 11 46.98 -44.29 4.87
CA CYS A 11 46.52 -42.98 4.43
C CYS A 11 46.28 -42.11 5.67
N ALA A 12 47.17 -41.14 5.88
CA ALA A 12 47.00 -40.08 6.87
C ALA A 12 45.84 -39.18 6.45
N PHE A 13 44.73 -39.22 7.20
CA PHE A 13 43.70 -38.19 7.14
C PHE A 13 44.13 -37.05 8.06
N CYS A 14 44.55 -35.93 7.47
CA CYS A 14 44.60 -34.64 8.15
C CYS A 14 43.18 -34.28 8.58
N ALA A 15 42.89 -34.38 9.88
CA ALA A 15 41.73 -33.73 10.47
C ALA A 15 42.00 -32.22 10.46
N ILE A 16 41.55 -31.54 9.41
CA ILE A 16 41.32 -30.11 9.44
C ILE A 16 40.12 -29.92 10.36
N THR A 17 40.39 -29.52 11.60
CA THR A 17 39.38 -28.92 12.46
C THR A 17 38.93 -27.63 11.77
N LEU A 18 37.84 -27.71 11.00
CA LEU A 18 37.07 -26.51 10.68
C LEU A 18 36.51 -26.01 12.00
N ASP A 19 37.18 -24.99 12.54
CA ASP A 19 36.60 -24.07 13.48
C ASP A 19 35.35 -23.50 12.79
N CYS A 20 34.18 -24.06 13.10
CA CYS A 20 32.92 -23.39 12.84
C CYS A 20 32.89 -22.18 13.77
N ALA A 21 33.49 -21.08 13.31
CA ALA A 21 33.23 -19.77 13.87
C ALA A 21 31.72 -19.53 13.76
N SER A 22 31.03 -19.75 14.88
CA SER A 22 29.69 -19.25 15.16
C SER A 22 29.75 -17.73 15.24
N GLY A 23 29.94 -17.09 14.10
CA GLY A 23 29.78 -15.65 13.92
C GLY A 23 28.30 -15.35 13.69
N ALA A 24 27.48 -15.47 14.74
CA ALA A 24 26.33 -14.59 14.82
C ALA A 24 26.89 -13.19 15.10
N ASP A 25 27.39 -12.52 14.06
CA ASP A 25 27.62 -11.08 14.08
C ASP A 25 26.25 -10.41 14.13
N GLY A 26 25.62 -10.49 15.30
CA GLY A 26 24.52 -9.63 15.69
C GLY A 26 25.09 -8.24 15.89
N ALA A 27 25.40 -7.56 14.78
CA ALA A 27 25.80 -6.16 14.80
C ALA A 27 24.75 -5.41 15.62
N LYS A 28 25.21 -4.61 16.59
CA LYS A 28 24.34 -3.74 17.37
C LYS A 28 23.63 -2.81 16.40
N ARG A 29 22.30 -2.96 16.23
CA ARG A 29 21.46 -2.15 15.32
C ARG A 29 20.72 -1.02 16.04
N SER A 30 20.96 -0.85 17.34
CA SER A 30 20.40 0.25 18.13
C SER A 30 21.25 1.50 18.02
N GLY A 31 20.64 2.63 17.69
CA GLY A 31 21.30 3.93 17.69
C GLY A 31 20.31 5.08 17.83
N ARG A 32 20.85 6.30 17.89
CA ARG A 32 20.07 7.53 18.06
C ARG A 32 19.22 7.82 16.85
N LEU A 33 17.92 7.91 17.06
CA LEU A 33 16.96 8.30 16.03
C LEU A 33 17.08 9.79 15.71
N SER A 34 17.16 10.08 14.42
CA SER A 34 16.89 11.41 13.88
C SER A 34 15.79 11.30 12.82
N PHE A 35 14.86 12.23 12.84
CA PHE A 35 13.76 12.25 11.87
C PHE A 35 13.45 13.68 11.41
N GLY A 36 12.89 13.79 10.21
CA GLY A 36 12.56 15.04 9.54
C GLY A 36 11.29 14.88 8.72
N TRP A 37 10.61 15.99 8.48
CA TRP A 37 9.25 16.00 7.95
C TRP A 37 9.10 17.05 6.86
N ALA A 38 8.24 16.75 5.89
CA ALA A 38 7.80 17.73 4.91
C ALA A 38 6.38 17.41 4.44
N THR A 39 5.65 18.42 4.02
CA THR A 39 4.35 18.25 3.35
C THR A 39 4.25 19.20 2.16
N GLU A 40 3.91 18.68 1.00
CA GLU A 40 3.67 19.47 -0.21
C GLU A 40 2.22 19.33 -0.65
N SER A 41 1.66 20.41 -1.21
CA SER A 41 0.41 20.32 -1.94
C SER A 41 0.63 19.58 -3.26
N ILE A 42 -0.32 18.74 -3.65
CA ILE A 42 -0.38 18.11 -4.97
C ILE A 42 -1.65 18.52 -5.74
N VAL A 43 -2.25 19.64 -5.33
CA VAL A 43 -3.36 20.27 -6.03
C VAL A 43 -2.87 20.84 -7.36
N PRO A 44 -3.47 20.46 -8.50
CA PRO A 44 -3.16 21.05 -9.80
C PRO A 44 -3.73 22.46 -9.93
N ASP A 45 -3.17 23.25 -10.84
CA ASP A 45 -3.62 24.61 -11.19
C ASP A 45 -4.70 24.63 -12.29
N GLN A 46 -5.10 23.45 -12.78
CA GLN A 46 -6.12 23.25 -13.80
C GLN A 46 -7.02 22.06 -13.44
N PRO A 47 -8.23 21.99 -14.00
CA PRO A 47 -9.04 20.77 -13.97
C PRO A 47 -8.26 19.55 -14.45
N VAL A 48 -8.49 18.40 -13.81
CA VAL A 48 -7.83 17.12 -14.09
C VAL A 48 -8.84 15.99 -14.14
N ALA A 49 -8.51 14.89 -14.80
CA ALA A 49 -9.26 13.66 -14.61
C ALA A 49 -9.07 13.12 -13.19
N ILE A 50 -10.14 12.66 -12.56
CA ILE A 50 -10.15 12.07 -11.22
C ILE A 50 -10.09 10.55 -11.32
N ALA A 51 -9.11 9.92 -10.65
CA ALA A 51 -9.03 8.49 -10.55
C ALA A 51 -9.95 7.88 -9.48
N GLY A 52 -10.38 6.63 -9.69
CA GLY A 52 -11.22 5.92 -8.72
C GLY A 52 -12.43 5.20 -9.31
N GLN A 53 -12.78 5.48 -10.58
CA GLN A 53 -14.03 5.01 -11.17
C GLN A 53 -13.87 4.54 -12.63
N TYR A 54 -14.84 3.74 -13.08
CA TYR A 54 -14.90 3.17 -14.44
C TYR A 54 -15.46 4.13 -15.52
N HIS A 55 -15.47 5.43 -15.23
CA HIS A 55 -15.89 6.47 -16.16
C HIS A 55 -15.06 7.74 -15.92
N THR A 56 -14.87 8.52 -16.98
CA THR A 56 -14.14 9.80 -16.86
C THR A 56 -14.91 10.76 -15.96
N ARG A 57 -14.27 11.22 -14.88
CA ARG A 57 -14.68 12.36 -14.07
C ARG A 57 -13.63 13.45 -14.20
N ILE A 58 -14.06 14.69 -14.42
CA ILE A 58 -13.19 15.86 -14.46
C ILE A 58 -13.44 16.69 -13.20
N SER A 59 -12.38 17.09 -12.52
CA SER A 59 -12.48 17.88 -11.30
C SER A 59 -13.13 19.24 -11.57
N SER A 60 -14.20 19.53 -10.84
CA SER A 60 -14.91 20.80 -10.84
C SER A 60 -14.26 21.83 -9.91
N GLU A 61 -13.73 21.37 -8.77
CA GLU A 61 -13.10 22.20 -7.76
C GLU A 61 -12.15 21.41 -6.86
N VAL A 62 -11.47 22.12 -5.96
CA VAL A 62 -10.66 21.56 -4.88
C VAL A 62 -11.46 21.73 -3.59
N HIS A 63 -12.10 20.66 -3.13
CA HIS A 63 -12.92 20.69 -1.91
C HIS A 63 -12.02 20.62 -0.67
N ASP A 64 -11.06 19.70 -0.67
CA ASP A 64 -10.05 19.55 0.37
C ASP A 64 -8.65 19.56 -0.24
N LEU A 65 -7.67 20.04 0.54
CA LEU A 65 -6.27 19.95 0.15
C LEU A 65 -5.85 18.48 0.04
N ILE A 66 -5.35 18.09 -1.13
CA ILE A 66 -4.62 16.85 -1.36
C ILE A 66 -3.12 17.09 -1.23
N THR A 67 -2.46 16.23 -0.48
CA THR A 67 -1.07 16.42 -0.06
C THR A 67 -0.21 15.17 -0.27
N VAL A 68 1.09 15.40 -0.27
CA VAL A 68 2.09 14.37 0.02
C VAL A 68 2.78 14.74 1.32
N THR A 69 2.89 13.79 2.25
CA THR A 69 3.63 13.96 3.50
C THR A 69 4.78 12.98 3.53
N ALA A 70 5.99 13.48 3.75
CA ALA A 70 7.21 12.70 3.84
C ALA A 70 7.77 12.72 5.26
N LEU A 71 8.15 11.54 5.74
CA LEU A 71 8.88 11.28 6.98
C LEU A 71 10.22 10.65 6.61
N ALA A 72 11.31 11.36 6.87
CA ALA A 72 12.65 10.80 6.78
C ALA A 72 13.11 10.37 8.18
N MET A 73 13.66 9.17 8.32
CA MET A 73 14.25 8.67 9.54
C MET A 73 15.61 8.05 9.26
N GLU A 74 16.52 8.19 10.23
CA GLU A 74 17.76 7.44 10.27
C GLU A 74 18.15 7.18 11.73
N THR A 75 18.86 6.10 11.98
CA THR A 75 19.54 5.88 13.25
C THR A 75 21.04 5.94 13.06
N ARG A 76 21.73 6.53 14.04
CA ARG A 76 23.19 6.68 14.02
C ARG A 76 23.80 6.18 15.32
N ASP A 77 24.98 5.58 15.23
CA ASP A 77 25.85 5.28 16.36
C ASP A 77 27.18 6.05 16.24
N GLN A 78 28.21 5.61 16.96
CA GLN A 78 29.55 6.23 16.91
C GLN A 78 30.28 5.95 15.58
N GLN A 79 29.87 4.93 14.84
CA GLN A 79 30.46 4.49 13.58
C GLN A 79 29.79 5.12 12.36
N GLY A 80 28.56 5.61 12.50
CA GLY A 80 27.88 6.38 11.45
C GLY A 80 26.39 6.07 11.37
N VAL A 81 25.84 6.10 10.16
CA VAL A 81 24.45 5.70 9.89
C VAL A 81 24.35 4.17 10.01
N ILE A 82 23.45 3.70 10.87
CA ILE A 82 23.09 2.28 10.96
C ILE A 82 22.15 1.94 9.80
N ASP A 83 21.06 2.70 9.66
CA ASP A 83 20.06 2.50 8.62
C ASP A 83 19.17 3.77 8.47
N GLN A 84 18.33 3.80 7.43
CA GLN A 84 17.56 4.94 6.96
C GLN A 84 16.24 4.52 6.27
N VAL A 85 15.26 5.40 6.28
CA VAL A 85 14.05 5.30 5.43
C VAL A 85 13.50 6.69 5.15
N VAL A 86 12.95 6.90 3.95
CA VAL A 86 12.04 8.02 3.71
C VAL A 86 10.69 7.45 3.32
N TRP A 87 9.68 7.61 4.18
CA TRP A 87 8.32 7.18 3.90
C TRP A 87 7.48 8.36 3.43
N VAL A 88 6.92 8.25 2.24
CA VAL A 88 5.99 9.22 1.66
C VAL A 88 4.59 8.62 1.62
N SER A 89 3.61 9.34 2.16
CA SER A 89 2.19 9.07 1.94
C SER A 89 1.60 10.11 1.01
N CYS A 90 0.86 9.63 0.01
CA CYS A 90 0.25 10.46 -1.02
C CYS A 90 -1.28 10.34 -0.98
N ASP A 91 -1.98 11.48 -0.99
CA ASP A 91 -3.42 11.54 -1.22
C ASP A 91 -3.75 11.23 -2.69
N LEU A 92 -3.65 9.94 -3.06
CA LEU A 92 -3.85 9.39 -4.39
C LEU A 92 -4.61 8.07 -4.32
N VAL A 93 -5.11 7.58 -5.46
CA VAL A 93 -5.67 6.22 -5.58
C VAL A 93 -4.57 5.16 -5.46
N GLY A 94 -3.33 5.46 -5.86
CA GLY A 94 -2.23 4.50 -5.95
C GLY A 94 -0.98 5.18 -6.49
N ILE A 95 0.13 4.45 -6.54
CA ILE A 95 1.38 4.90 -7.16
C ILE A 95 1.89 3.84 -8.13
N ARG A 96 2.40 4.24 -9.30
CA ARG A 96 2.98 3.31 -10.28
C ARG A 96 4.47 3.13 -10.04
N ARG A 97 5.00 1.92 -10.26
CA ARG A 97 6.46 1.64 -10.21
C ARG A 97 7.28 2.67 -10.99
N LYS A 98 6.84 3.01 -12.20
CA LYS A 98 7.52 3.99 -13.06
C LYS A 98 7.66 5.38 -12.42
N SER A 99 6.64 5.82 -11.68
CA SER A 99 6.71 7.10 -10.95
C SER A 99 7.68 7.00 -9.78
N VAL A 100 7.68 5.88 -9.04
CA VAL A 100 8.66 5.63 -7.97
C VAL A 100 10.10 5.68 -8.50
N GLU A 101 10.38 4.97 -9.60
CA GLU A 101 11.69 4.97 -10.25
C GLU A 101 12.12 6.37 -10.70
N LYS A 102 11.20 7.16 -11.25
CA LYS A 102 11.47 8.52 -11.67
C LYS A 102 11.73 9.46 -10.49
N ILE A 103 10.98 9.31 -9.40
CA ILE A 103 11.19 10.09 -8.16
C ILE A 103 12.57 9.78 -7.58
N ARG A 104 12.96 8.49 -7.50
CA ARG A 104 14.32 8.09 -7.07
C ARG A 104 15.40 8.76 -7.92
N LYS A 105 15.23 8.82 -9.25
CA LYS A 105 16.15 9.53 -10.17
C LYS A 105 16.18 11.05 -9.94
N LEU A 106 15.05 11.67 -9.61
CA LEU A 106 14.98 13.11 -9.30
C LEU A 106 15.65 13.45 -7.96
N VAL A 107 15.57 12.55 -6.98
CA VAL A 107 16.12 12.75 -5.63
C VAL A 107 17.63 12.51 -5.59
N ALA A 108 18.13 11.48 -6.28
CA ALA A 108 19.52 11.02 -6.17
C ALA A 108 20.59 12.15 -6.29
N PRO A 109 20.50 13.11 -7.23
CA PRO A 109 21.50 14.17 -7.34
C PRO A 109 21.54 15.14 -6.16
N SER A 110 20.43 15.28 -5.42
CA SER A 110 20.32 16.24 -4.31
C SER A 110 20.73 15.65 -2.95
N LEU A 111 20.68 14.32 -2.81
CA LEU A 111 20.87 13.62 -1.53
C LEU A 111 21.88 12.46 -1.67
N PRO A 112 23.18 12.73 -1.79
CA PRO A 112 24.19 11.69 -2.00
C PRO A 112 24.29 10.67 -0.85
N ASP A 113 23.88 11.07 0.36
CA ASP A 113 23.92 10.22 1.56
C ASP A 113 22.66 9.36 1.76
N LEU A 114 21.63 9.55 0.93
CA LEU A 114 20.40 8.75 0.95
C LEU A 114 20.50 7.60 -0.06
N ASP A 115 20.31 6.37 0.40
CA ASP A 115 19.99 5.26 -0.49
C ASP A 115 18.56 5.46 -1.01
N VAL A 116 18.43 5.85 -2.29
CA VAL A 116 17.13 6.09 -2.91
C VAL A 116 16.26 4.84 -2.98
N MET A 117 16.82 3.63 -2.86
CA MET A 117 16.04 2.40 -2.73
C MET A 117 15.31 2.34 -1.39
N LYS A 118 15.72 3.12 -0.38
CA LYS A 118 15.06 3.22 0.92
C LYS A 118 13.98 4.32 0.97
N ILE A 119 13.59 4.86 -0.18
CA ILE A 119 12.40 5.69 -0.34
C ILE A 119 11.19 4.78 -0.56
N VAL A 120 10.23 4.84 0.37
CA VAL A 120 8.94 4.14 0.35
C VAL A 120 7.85 5.14 -0.03
N ILE A 121 7.00 4.80 -0.99
CA ILE A 121 5.89 5.68 -1.42
C ILE A 121 4.60 4.87 -1.39
N SER A 122 3.64 5.33 -0.59
CA SER A 122 2.34 4.70 -0.36
C SER A 122 1.20 5.67 -0.71
N ALA A 123 0.02 5.13 -1.02
CA ALA A 123 -1.18 5.92 -1.27
C ALA A 123 -2.23 5.74 -0.15
N THR A 124 -2.97 6.81 0.16
CA THR A 124 -4.15 6.74 1.05
C THR A 124 -5.34 6.05 0.40
N HIS A 125 -5.25 5.77 -0.90
CA HIS A 125 -6.29 5.20 -1.73
C HIS A 125 -7.54 6.08 -1.80
N THR A 126 -7.37 7.39 -1.95
CA THR A 126 -8.48 8.30 -2.25
C THR A 126 -8.92 8.19 -3.70
N HIS A 127 -10.23 8.07 -3.90
CA HIS A 127 -10.89 8.00 -5.20
C HIS A 127 -11.36 9.39 -5.68
N THR A 128 -10.89 10.46 -5.04
CA THR A 128 -11.12 11.85 -5.42
C THR A 128 -9.80 12.60 -5.59
N ALA A 129 -8.83 11.95 -6.24
CA ALA A 129 -7.52 12.50 -6.57
C ALA A 129 -7.20 12.36 -8.05
N PRO A 130 -6.22 13.11 -8.60
CA PRO A 130 -5.99 13.14 -10.04
C PRO A 130 -5.51 11.79 -10.58
N ALA A 131 -5.84 11.53 -11.84
CA ALA A 131 -5.55 10.26 -12.49
C ALA A 131 -4.06 10.01 -12.70
N ILE A 132 -3.64 8.77 -12.43
CA ILE A 132 -2.24 8.33 -12.50
C ILE A 132 -1.90 7.63 -13.83
N THR A 133 -2.82 7.60 -14.79
CA THR A 133 -2.65 6.96 -16.10
C THR A 133 -3.55 7.65 -17.13
N ASP A 134 -3.04 7.83 -18.35
CA ASP A 134 -3.75 8.46 -19.46
C ASP A 134 -4.40 7.39 -20.39
N ALA A 135 -5.33 7.82 -21.24
CA ALA A 135 -6.04 6.95 -22.17
C ALA A 135 -5.17 6.46 -23.36
N ASP A 136 -4.08 7.16 -23.67
CA ASP A 136 -3.16 6.84 -24.76
C ASP A 136 -2.19 5.69 -24.42
N GLU A 137 -1.93 5.47 -23.12
CA GLU A 137 -1.28 4.28 -22.56
C GLU A 137 0.08 3.93 -23.17
N THR A 138 0.77 4.96 -23.67
CA THR A 138 2.05 4.79 -24.39
C THR A 138 3.14 4.17 -23.51
N ASP A 139 2.91 4.04 -22.20
CA ASP A 139 3.85 3.52 -21.23
C ASP A 139 3.37 2.34 -20.38
N LEU A 140 2.32 1.62 -20.78
CA LEU A 140 1.81 0.49 -20.00
C LEU A 140 2.59 -0.80 -20.20
N HIS A 141 2.97 -1.42 -19.09
CA HIS A 141 3.32 -2.82 -19.03
C HIS A 141 2.05 -3.71 -18.96
N PRO A 142 2.02 -4.94 -19.50
CA PRO A 142 0.85 -5.83 -19.38
C PRO A 142 0.47 -6.22 -17.94
N TYR A 143 1.37 -6.00 -16.97
CA TYR A 143 1.11 -6.13 -15.53
C TYR A 143 0.75 -4.79 -14.84
N ASP A 144 0.62 -3.70 -15.59
CA ASP A 144 0.12 -2.43 -15.06
C ASP A 144 -1.41 -2.39 -15.17
N PHE A 145 -2.10 -2.80 -14.11
CA PHE A 145 -3.56 -2.82 -14.09
C PHE A 145 -4.21 -1.44 -14.27
N ALA A 146 -3.53 -0.36 -13.90
CA ALA A 146 -4.02 1.01 -14.10
C ALA A 146 -4.39 1.29 -15.58
N GLY A 147 -3.81 0.52 -16.52
CA GLY A 147 -4.22 0.50 -17.92
C GLY A 147 -5.62 -0.02 -18.22
N SER A 148 -6.31 -0.60 -17.26
CA SER A 148 -7.72 -0.95 -17.42
C SER A 148 -8.65 0.25 -17.13
N TRP A 149 -8.11 1.33 -16.55
CA TRP A 149 -8.83 2.53 -16.12
C TRP A 149 -8.52 3.63 -17.13
N ALA A 150 -9.49 3.93 -17.98
CA ALA A 150 -9.30 4.86 -19.08
C ALA A 150 -10.01 6.18 -18.83
N TYR A 151 -9.24 7.24 -18.61
CA TYR A 151 -9.80 8.59 -18.58
C TYR A 151 -9.72 9.16 -20.00
N ARG A 152 -10.79 8.96 -20.76
CA ARG A 152 -10.94 9.61 -22.06
C ARG A 152 -11.15 11.11 -21.82
N ILE A 153 -10.09 11.89 -21.99
CA ILE A 153 -10.18 13.33 -22.08
C ILE A 153 -10.15 13.67 -23.59
N PRO A 154 -11.24 14.18 -24.19
CA PRO A 154 -11.26 14.56 -25.60
C PRO A 154 -10.10 15.48 -25.98
N ALA A 155 -9.47 15.26 -27.14
CA ALA A 155 -8.26 15.98 -27.55
C ALA A 155 -8.47 17.50 -27.75
N ASP A 156 -9.70 17.90 -28.04
CA ASP A 156 -10.15 19.28 -28.20
C ASP A 156 -10.37 20.02 -26.86
N GLN A 157 -10.45 19.31 -25.74
CA GLN A 157 -10.48 19.92 -24.41
C GLN A 157 -9.07 20.35 -23.99
N GLN A 158 -8.77 21.64 -24.17
CA GLN A 158 -7.46 22.24 -23.87
C GLN A 158 -7.31 22.74 -22.42
N ASN A 159 -8.42 22.95 -21.70
CA ASN A 159 -8.42 23.48 -20.33
C ASN A 159 -8.38 22.39 -19.24
N ILE A 160 -7.93 21.19 -19.59
CA ILE A 160 -7.81 20.05 -18.67
C ILE A 160 -6.37 19.57 -18.73
N MET A 161 -5.70 19.58 -17.59
CA MET A 161 -4.35 19.05 -17.45
C MET A 161 -4.38 17.53 -17.67
N ARG A 162 -3.54 17.06 -18.59
CA ARG A 162 -3.45 15.65 -18.94
C ARG A 162 -2.77 14.86 -17.81
N PRO A 163 -3.16 13.59 -17.57
CA PRO A 163 -2.51 12.75 -16.56
C PRO A 163 -0.98 12.73 -16.67
N ARG A 164 -0.41 12.71 -17.89
CA ARG A 164 1.06 12.77 -18.06
C ARG A 164 1.67 14.08 -17.52
N GLN A 165 1.03 15.21 -17.77
CA GLN A 165 1.47 16.53 -17.27
C GLN A 165 1.33 16.59 -15.74
N TYR A 166 0.22 16.07 -15.21
CA TYR A 166 0.02 15.98 -13.76
C TYR A 166 1.06 15.10 -13.09
N LEU A 167 1.37 13.92 -13.65
CA LEU A 167 2.41 13.04 -13.12
C LEU A 167 3.78 13.72 -13.06
N ASP A 168 4.15 14.50 -14.08
CA ASP A 168 5.41 15.26 -14.05
C ASP A 168 5.45 16.28 -12.90
N PHE A 169 4.33 16.96 -12.62
CA PHE A 169 4.19 17.85 -11.47
C PHE A 169 4.24 17.07 -10.14
N LEU A 170 3.42 16.02 -10.00
CA LEU A 170 3.34 15.16 -8.83
C LEU A 170 4.71 14.59 -8.44
N GLU A 171 5.45 14.04 -9.40
CA GLU A 171 6.76 13.41 -9.15
C GLU A 171 7.79 14.44 -8.67
N ARG A 172 7.72 15.70 -9.13
CA ARG A 172 8.54 16.80 -8.61
C ARG A 172 8.13 17.20 -7.19
N GLN A 173 6.84 17.26 -6.90
CA GLN A 173 6.35 17.55 -5.54
C GLN A 173 6.77 16.47 -4.55
N ILE A 174 6.66 15.19 -4.93
CA ILE A 174 7.12 14.09 -4.07
C ILE A 174 8.64 14.17 -3.87
N ALA A 175 9.43 14.38 -4.93
CA ALA A 175 10.87 14.53 -4.80
C ALA A 175 11.25 15.71 -3.90
N SER A 176 10.56 16.86 -4.01
CA SER A 176 10.73 18.01 -3.11
C SER A 176 10.42 17.64 -1.65
N ALA A 177 9.30 16.95 -1.40
CA ALA A 177 8.94 16.50 -0.06
C ALA A 177 10.01 15.58 0.54
N VAL A 178 10.54 14.63 -0.24
CA VAL A 178 11.64 13.75 0.17
C VAL A 178 12.89 14.56 0.53
N VAL A 179 13.32 15.48 -0.34
CA VAL A 179 14.51 16.33 -0.10
C VAL A 179 14.37 17.19 1.14
N ARG A 180 13.21 17.83 1.34
CA ARG A 180 12.98 18.66 2.53
C ARG A 180 12.86 17.84 3.81
N ALA A 181 12.18 16.69 3.78
CA ALA A 181 12.09 15.80 4.93
C ALA A 181 13.46 15.28 5.32
N TRP A 182 14.27 14.89 4.33
CA TRP A 182 15.66 14.49 4.54
C TRP A 182 16.44 15.66 5.17
N ASN A 183 16.52 16.82 4.54
CA ASN A 183 17.36 17.91 5.04
C ASN A 183 16.89 18.54 6.36
N SER A 184 15.66 18.25 6.81
CA SER A 184 15.12 18.70 8.10
C SER A 184 15.26 17.69 9.24
N ARG A 185 15.96 16.56 9.01
CA ARG A 185 16.19 15.57 10.08
C ARG A 185 16.91 16.21 11.26
N GLN A 186 16.38 15.94 12.45
CA GLN A 186 16.97 16.32 13.74
C GLN A 186 16.76 15.18 14.73
N PRO A 187 17.61 15.07 15.76
CA PRO A 187 17.39 14.12 16.85
C PRO A 187 15.99 14.25 17.44
N GLY A 188 15.41 13.14 17.82
CA GLY A 188 14.11 13.10 18.47
C GLY A 188 13.85 11.75 19.09
N GLU A 189 12.65 11.60 19.63
CA GLU A 189 12.25 10.41 20.36
C GLU A 189 11.05 9.76 19.66
N PHE A 190 10.87 8.47 19.93
CA PHE A 190 9.90 7.62 19.26
C PHE A 190 9.13 6.79 20.29
N SER A 191 7.88 6.51 19.97
CA SER A 191 7.11 5.42 20.57
C SER A 191 6.04 4.94 19.60
N SER A 192 5.52 3.73 19.82
CA SER A 192 4.40 3.18 19.08
C SER A 192 3.30 2.71 20.03
N ALA A 193 2.06 2.68 19.54
CA ALA A 193 0.95 2.08 20.24
C ALA A 193 -0.12 1.57 19.27
N LEU A 194 -1.00 0.72 19.78
CA LEU A 194 -2.10 0.09 19.04
C LEU A 194 -3.43 0.54 19.64
N GLY A 195 -4.17 1.35 18.88
CA GLY A 195 -5.56 1.70 19.17
C GLY A 195 -6.54 0.86 18.35
N HIS A 196 -7.84 1.11 18.50
CA HIS A 196 -8.86 0.46 17.69
C HIS A 196 -9.98 1.42 17.29
N ALA A 197 -10.45 1.33 16.04
CA ALA A 197 -11.57 2.11 15.53
C ALA A 197 -12.37 1.33 14.47
N SER A 198 -13.67 1.18 14.69
CA SER A 198 -14.56 0.60 13.67
C SER A 198 -14.90 1.63 12.59
N ILE A 199 -14.11 1.62 11.52
CA ILE A 199 -14.21 2.55 10.39
C ILE A 199 -14.32 1.85 9.03
N ALA A 200 -13.85 0.61 8.92
CA ALA A 200 -13.93 -0.23 7.73
C ALA A 200 -14.88 -1.41 7.95
N ARG A 201 -15.51 -1.85 6.87
CA ARG A 201 -16.32 -3.07 6.82
C ARG A 201 -16.00 -3.82 5.54
N ASN A 202 -16.01 -5.15 5.59
CA ASN A 202 -15.86 -5.95 4.38
C ASN A 202 -16.97 -5.58 3.38
N ARG A 203 -16.58 -5.20 2.16
CA ARG A 203 -17.48 -4.68 1.12
C ARG A 203 -18.09 -5.75 0.21
N ARG A 204 -17.86 -7.02 0.51
CA ARG A 204 -18.28 -8.16 -0.32
C ARG A 204 -19.42 -8.92 0.37
N ALA A 205 -20.63 -8.77 -0.18
CA ALA A 205 -21.82 -9.44 0.33
C ALA A 205 -21.96 -10.84 -0.30
N VAL A 206 -22.13 -11.85 0.54
CA VAL A 206 -22.30 -13.26 0.17
C VAL A 206 -23.77 -13.64 0.28
N TYR A 207 -24.26 -14.38 -0.72
CA TYR A 207 -25.64 -14.86 -0.78
C TYR A 207 -25.74 -16.35 -0.46
N LEU A 208 -26.95 -16.84 -0.16
CA LEU A 208 -27.22 -18.24 0.21
C LEU A 208 -26.83 -19.25 -0.89
N ASP A 209 -26.70 -18.80 -2.14
CA ASP A 209 -26.22 -19.62 -3.27
C ASP A 209 -24.68 -19.70 -3.38
N GLY A 210 -23.96 -19.04 -2.46
CA GLY A 210 -22.51 -18.98 -2.42
C GLY A 210 -21.89 -17.93 -3.35
N THR A 211 -22.69 -17.17 -4.10
CA THR A 211 -22.17 -16.06 -4.92
C THR A 211 -21.82 -14.86 -4.06
N THR A 212 -20.86 -14.05 -4.53
CA THR A 212 -20.45 -12.81 -3.87
C THR A 212 -20.62 -11.62 -4.80
N ARG A 213 -21.03 -10.48 -4.25
CA ARG A 213 -21.04 -9.18 -4.96
C ARG A 213 -20.42 -8.08 -4.10
N MET A 214 -19.43 -7.37 -4.65
CA MET A 214 -18.95 -6.13 -4.05
C MET A 214 -20.08 -5.11 -4.03
N TYR A 215 -20.28 -4.44 -2.90
CA TYR A 215 -21.39 -3.53 -2.65
C TYR A 215 -22.78 -4.15 -2.90
N GLY A 216 -22.92 -5.48 -2.73
CA GLY A 216 -24.17 -6.20 -2.92
C GLY A 216 -25.30 -5.72 -1.99
N ASP A 217 -26.55 -6.00 -2.40
CA ASP A 217 -27.74 -5.60 -1.65
C ASP A 217 -27.94 -6.50 -0.42
N THR A 218 -27.70 -5.92 0.75
CA THR A 218 -27.85 -6.59 2.05
C THR A 218 -29.31 -6.67 2.52
N LYS A 219 -30.27 -6.17 1.74
CA LYS A 219 -31.71 -6.37 1.95
C LYS A 219 -32.28 -7.55 1.15
N ASP A 220 -31.52 -8.11 0.23
CA ASP A 220 -31.92 -9.32 -0.50
C ASP A 220 -32.24 -10.43 0.51
N PRO A 221 -33.39 -11.12 0.43
CA PRO A 221 -33.70 -12.25 1.31
C PRO A 221 -32.66 -13.39 1.27
N ASN A 222 -31.87 -13.47 0.20
CA ASN A 222 -30.77 -14.42 0.06
C ASN A 222 -29.44 -13.87 0.60
N PHE A 223 -29.35 -12.63 1.09
CA PHE A 223 -28.15 -12.16 1.76
C PHE A 223 -27.86 -13.05 2.98
N SER A 224 -26.63 -13.54 3.08
CA SER A 224 -26.20 -14.42 4.17
C SER A 224 -25.28 -13.70 5.15
N HIS A 225 -24.16 -13.18 4.65
CA HIS A 225 -23.11 -12.56 5.46
C HIS A 225 -22.15 -11.71 4.60
N THR A 226 -21.23 -10.99 5.24
CA THR A 226 -20.07 -10.37 4.56
C THR A 226 -18.91 -11.37 4.48
N GLU A 227 -18.20 -11.43 3.35
CA GLU A 227 -17.29 -12.53 2.98
C GLU A 227 -16.12 -12.75 3.97
N GLY A 228 -15.59 -11.66 4.52
CA GLY A 228 -14.43 -11.66 5.41
C GLY A 228 -14.62 -10.76 6.62
N THR A 229 -13.64 -10.82 7.51
CA THR A 229 -13.57 -9.95 8.70
C THR A 229 -13.10 -8.54 8.32
N SER A 230 -13.14 -7.64 9.29
CA SER A 230 -12.44 -6.35 9.26
C SER A 230 -11.26 -6.37 10.23
N ASP A 231 -10.27 -5.52 10.00
CA ASP A 231 -9.19 -5.23 10.94
C ASP A 231 -9.42 -3.82 11.50
N ASP A 232 -9.92 -3.74 12.73
CA ASP A 232 -10.23 -2.46 13.39
C ASP A 232 -9.00 -1.84 14.07
N SER A 233 -7.80 -2.41 13.89
CA SER A 233 -6.56 -1.88 14.45
C SER A 233 -6.24 -0.48 13.92
N VAL A 234 -5.72 0.38 14.79
CA VAL A 234 -5.14 1.68 14.45
C VAL A 234 -3.69 1.68 14.94
N ASP A 235 -2.77 1.28 14.07
CA ASP A 235 -1.35 1.27 14.38
C ASP A 235 -0.80 2.70 14.32
N THR A 236 -0.34 3.21 15.46
CA THR A 236 0.08 4.60 15.60
C THR A 236 1.53 4.70 16.01
N LEU A 237 2.30 5.49 15.26
CA LEU A 237 3.67 5.86 15.57
C LEU A 237 3.72 7.33 15.96
N PHE A 238 4.33 7.61 17.11
CA PHE A 238 4.46 8.96 17.65
C PHE A 238 5.92 9.41 17.58
N PHE A 239 6.11 10.64 17.12
CA PHE A 239 7.41 11.28 17.01
C PHE A 239 7.45 12.50 17.90
N TRP A 240 8.42 12.51 18.82
CA TRP A 240 8.46 13.47 19.92
C TRP A 240 9.72 14.33 19.84
N ARG A 241 9.59 15.57 20.31
CA ARG A 241 10.72 16.45 20.62
C ARG A 241 10.41 17.23 21.88
N GLY A 242 11.20 17.03 22.93
CA GLY A 242 11.01 17.74 24.21
C GLY A 242 9.63 17.48 24.82
N GLY A 243 9.15 16.23 24.74
CA GLY A 243 7.84 15.81 25.26
C GLY A 243 6.63 16.25 24.43
N GLN A 244 6.82 16.98 23.33
CA GLN A 244 5.75 17.39 22.41
C GLN A 244 5.69 16.45 21.21
N ILE A 245 4.48 16.06 20.79
CA ILE A 245 4.28 15.30 19.55
C ILE A 245 4.44 16.25 18.37
N VAL A 246 5.43 15.98 17.51
CA VAL A 246 5.68 16.77 16.29
C VAL A 246 5.19 16.09 15.02
N GLY A 247 4.99 14.77 15.07
CA GLY A 247 4.39 14.03 13.98
C GLY A 247 3.77 12.71 14.43
N ILE A 248 2.77 12.25 13.68
CA ILE A 248 2.09 10.97 13.89
C ILE A 248 2.00 10.23 12.55
N ALA A 249 2.39 8.96 12.52
CA ALA A 249 2.03 8.06 11.43
C ALA A 249 0.90 7.14 11.89
N VAL A 250 -0.14 6.98 11.06
CA VAL A 250 -1.33 6.20 11.39
C VAL A 250 -1.63 5.24 10.26
N THR A 251 -1.58 3.94 10.53
CA THR A 251 -2.05 2.92 9.59
C THR A 251 -3.48 2.52 9.92
N LEU A 252 -4.35 2.65 8.93
CA LEU A 252 -5.77 2.24 9.00
C LEU A 252 -6.05 1.18 7.95
N TYR A 253 -6.76 0.12 8.31
CA TYR A 253 -7.16 -0.95 7.38
C TYR A 253 -8.48 -0.60 6.68
N CYS A 254 -8.56 0.64 6.20
CA CYS A 254 -9.69 1.22 5.48
C CYS A 254 -9.16 2.12 4.36
N PRO A 255 -9.60 1.91 3.12
CA PRO A 255 -9.25 2.82 2.04
C PRO A 255 -10.04 4.14 2.16
N SER A 256 -9.49 5.22 1.60
CA SER A 256 -10.03 6.59 1.71
C SER A 256 -11.14 6.86 0.69
N GLN A 257 -12.23 6.10 0.76
CA GLN A 257 -13.24 5.98 -0.31
C GLN A 257 -14.63 6.54 0.05
N GLU A 258 -14.79 7.31 1.13
CA GLU A 258 -16.14 7.72 1.55
C GLU A 258 -16.84 8.62 0.53
N VAL A 259 -16.07 9.43 -0.20
CA VAL A 259 -16.57 10.32 -1.27
C VAL A 259 -16.16 9.86 -2.67
N GLU A 260 -15.95 8.56 -2.89
CA GLU A 260 -15.33 8.00 -4.11
C GLU A 260 -16.01 8.35 -5.46
N GLY A 261 -17.27 8.79 -5.43
CA GLY A 261 -18.05 9.15 -6.62
C GLY A 261 -18.04 10.63 -7.00
N GLU A 262 -17.46 11.49 -6.16
CA GLU A 262 -17.60 12.95 -6.29
C GLU A 262 -16.79 13.54 -7.46
N LEU A 263 -17.13 14.77 -7.84
CA LEU A 263 -16.49 15.51 -8.95
C LEU A 263 -15.49 16.56 -8.47
N TYR A 264 -15.07 16.54 -7.22
CA TYR A 264 -14.08 17.45 -6.66
C TYR A 264 -12.82 16.70 -6.20
N LEU A 265 -11.72 17.43 -5.99
CA LEU A 265 -10.52 16.88 -5.37
C LEU A 265 -10.65 16.90 -3.84
N SER A 266 -10.32 15.77 -3.21
CA SER A 266 -10.40 15.62 -1.76
C SER A 266 -9.47 14.51 -1.24
N ALA A 267 -8.88 14.75 -0.07
CA ALA A 267 -8.17 13.75 0.71
C ALA A 267 -9.11 12.83 1.53
N ASP A 268 -10.41 12.88 1.27
CA ASP A 268 -11.45 12.11 1.96
C ASP A 268 -11.39 12.34 3.49
N PHE A 269 -11.69 11.33 4.31
CA PHE A 269 -11.68 11.45 5.77
C PHE A 269 -10.32 11.84 6.37
N TRP A 270 -9.22 11.72 5.62
CA TRP A 270 -7.92 12.21 6.09
C TRP A 270 -7.84 13.72 6.15
N HIS A 271 -8.64 14.46 5.37
CA HIS A 271 -8.73 15.92 5.54
C HIS A 271 -9.23 16.27 6.95
N ASP A 272 -10.38 15.70 7.32
CA ASP A 272 -11.02 15.94 8.62
C ASP A 272 -10.15 15.39 9.77
N ALA A 273 -9.56 14.21 9.61
CA ALA A 273 -8.69 13.62 10.63
C ALA A 273 -7.44 14.47 10.89
N ARG A 274 -6.79 14.99 9.84
CA ARG A 274 -5.63 15.89 9.97
C ARG A 274 -6.00 17.18 10.71
N LYS A 275 -7.17 17.75 10.45
CA LYS A 275 -7.66 18.94 11.17
C LYS A 275 -7.84 18.65 12.66
N LEU A 276 -8.57 17.60 12.99
CA LEU A 276 -8.82 17.22 14.38
C LEU A 276 -7.54 16.86 15.15
N LEU A 277 -6.62 16.12 14.53
CA LEU A 277 -5.31 15.81 15.15
C LEU A 277 -4.49 17.08 15.40
N ARG A 278 -4.49 18.04 14.47
CA ARG A 278 -3.80 19.33 14.65
C ARG A 278 -4.42 20.20 15.72
N GLU A 279 -5.76 20.22 15.80
CA GLU A 279 -6.49 20.89 16.88
C GLU A 279 -6.16 20.28 18.24
N ARG A 280 -6.01 18.95 18.31
CA ARG A 280 -5.75 18.23 19.56
C ARG A 280 -4.32 18.35 20.06
N TYR A 281 -3.33 18.23 19.16
CA TYR A 281 -1.93 18.11 19.55
C TYR A 281 -1.09 19.34 19.22
N SER A 282 -1.15 19.83 17.97
CA SER A 282 -0.39 21.00 17.51
C SER A 282 -0.83 21.43 16.12
N SER A 283 -1.00 22.74 15.89
CA SER A 283 -1.34 23.27 14.56
C SER A 283 -0.30 22.92 13.49
N ASN A 284 0.95 22.65 13.91
CA ASN A 284 2.07 22.28 13.04
C ASN A 284 2.31 20.78 12.95
N LEU A 285 1.39 19.95 13.47
CA LEU A 285 1.53 18.50 13.47
C LEU A 285 1.62 17.95 12.03
N PHE A 286 2.65 17.13 11.79
CA PHE A 286 2.71 16.27 10.62
C PHE A 286 1.91 14.99 10.83
N VAL A 287 1.13 14.60 9.83
CA VAL A 287 0.34 13.37 9.86
C VAL A 287 0.68 12.56 8.61
N LEU A 288 1.21 11.35 8.81
CA LEU A 288 1.50 10.38 7.75
C LEU A 288 0.40 9.31 7.73
N PRO A 289 -0.65 9.47 6.90
CA PRO A 289 -1.71 8.47 6.79
C PRO A 289 -1.24 7.27 5.97
N LEU A 290 -1.51 6.06 6.43
CA LEU A 290 -1.13 4.83 5.74
C LEU A 290 -2.36 3.93 5.61
N THR A 291 -2.46 3.27 4.46
CA THR A 291 -3.55 2.33 4.18
C THR A 291 -3.07 0.92 4.43
N GLY A 292 -3.70 0.20 5.34
CA GLY A 292 -3.43 -1.20 5.64
C GLY A 292 -4.02 -2.14 4.58
N ALA A 293 -3.75 -3.45 4.72
CA ALA A 293 -4.36 -4.50 3.89
C ALA A 293 -5.89 -4.46 3.97
N SER A 294 -6.53 -3.90 2.94
CA SER A 294 -7.94 -3.50 2.96
C SER A 294 -8.62 -3.57 1.60
N GLY A 295 -8.09 -4.37 0.66
CA GLY A 295 -8.66 -4.50 -0.69
C GLY A 295 -10.12 -4.97 -0.69
N ASP A 296 -10.55 -5.74 0.30
CA ASP A 296 -11.92 -6.18 0.50
C ASP A 296 -12.71 -5.35 1.52
N GLN A 297 -12.20 -4.20 1.95
CA GLN A 297 -12.83 -3.31 2.92
C GLN A 297 -13.33 -2.02 2.27
N SER A 298 -14.26 -1.34 2.93
CA SER A 298 -14.76 -0.02 2.55
C SER A 298 -15.14 0.78 3.80
N PRO A 299 -15.06 2.12 3.76
CA PRO A 299 -15.72 2.95 4.76
C PRO A 299 -17.24 2.81 4.68
N HIS A 300 -17.82 2.54 3.51
CA HIS A 300 -19.27 2.53 3.29
C HIS A 300 -19.99 1.48 4.14
N ILE A 301 -21.07 1.92 4.79
CA ILE A 301 -21.90 1.06 5.61
C ILE A 301 -22.86 0.28 4.72
N GLN A 302 -22.74 -1.04 4.71
CA GLN A 302 -23.69 -1.91 3.99
C GLN A 302 -24.83 -2.41 4.89
N VAL A 303 -24.53 -2.75 6.13
CA VAL A 303 -25.50 -3.26 7.13
C VAL A 303 -25.70 -2.20 8.21
N GLY A 304 -26.96 -1.96 8.61
CA GLY A 304 -27.27 -0.97 9.66
C GLY A 304 -27.29 0.50 9.19
N LYS A 305 -27.38 0.75 7.88
CA LYS A 305 -27.40 2.10 7.27
C LYS A 305 -28.32 3.10 7.98
N SER A 306 -29.55 2.70 8.29
CA SER A 306 -30.55 3.59 8.93
C SER A 306 -30.17 3.96 10.37
N SER A 307 -29.59 3.02 11.11
CA SER A 307 -29.12 3.27 12.48
C SER A 307 -27.97 4.27 12.49
N GLU A 308 -26.99 4.09 11.60
CA GLU A 308 -25.88 5.03 11.49
C GLU A 308 -26.36 6.41 11.03
N ALA A 309 -27.19 6.48 9.99
CA ALA A 309 -27.74 7.74 9.50
C ALA A 309 -28.47 8.50 10.61
N SER A 310 -29.20 7.79 11.49
CA SER A 310 -29.81 8.41 12.66
C SER A 310 -28.77 8.97 13.64
N MET A 311 -27.63 8.31 13.85
CA MET A 311 -26.58 8.80 14.75
C MET A 311 -25.87 10.02 14.16
N LEU A 312 -25.53 9.97 12.88
CA LEU A 312 -24.93 11.10 12.15
C LEU A 312 -25.80 12.35 12.23
N LYS A 313 -27.12 12.21 12.01
CA LYS A 313 -28.07 13.32 12.16
C LYS A 313 -28.09 13.90 13.57
N ARG A 314 -28.05 13.06 14.61
CA ARG A 314 -28.02 13.51 16.01
C ARG A 314 -26.71 14.22 16.37
N ARG A 315 -25.59 13.73 15.84
CA ARG A 315 -24.25 14.32 16.03
C ARG A 315 -24.00 15.55 15.15
N LYS A 316 -24.80 15.74 14.09
CA LYS A 316 -24.63 16.78 13.06
C LYS A 316 -23.28 16.65 12.34
N LEU A 317 -22.90 15.42 12.01
CA LEU A 317 -21.66 15.09 11.30
C LEU A 317 -21.99 14.47 9.95
N SER A 318 -21.17 14.75 8.95
CA SER A 318 -21.03 13.85 7.80
C SER A 318 -20.39 12.53 8.24
N TYR A 319 -20.51 11.49 7.43
CA TYR A 319 -19.90 10.21 7.78
C TYR A 319 -18.36 10.26 7.71
N ARG A 320 -17.81 11.02 6.75
CA ARG A 320 -16.39 11.39 6.71
C ARG A 320 -15.86 12.00 8.01
N GLN A 321 -16.60 12.94 8.58
CA GLN A 321 -16.27 13.56 9.89
C GLN A 321 -16.42 12.58 11.06
N GLU A 322 -17.39 11.65 11.00
CA GLU A 322 -17.52 10.60 12.00
C GLU A 322 -16.36 9.60 11.96
N ILE A 323 -15.87 9.24 10.76
CA ILE A 323 -14.65 8.43 10.60
C ILE A 323 -13.45 9.17 11.22
N ALA A 324 -13.24 10.44 10.86
CA ALA A 324 -12.18 11.27 11.43
C ALA A 324 -12.25 11.34 12.96
N ARG A 325 -13.45 11.53 13.53
CA ARG A 325 -13.69 11.52 14.97
C ARG A 325 -13.27 10.20 15.62
N ARG A 326 -13.57 9.04 14.99
CA ARG A 326 -13.17 7.72 15.49
C ARG A 326 -11.66 7.50 15.41
N ILE A 327 -11.02 7.95 14.34
CA ILE A 327 -9.56 7.88 14.19
C ILE A 327 -8.88 8.66 15.31
N VAL A 328 -9.28 9.93 15.51
CA VAL A 328 -8.68 10.78 16.55
C VAL A 328 -8.94 10.20 17.94
N GLN A 329 -10.14 9.68 18.20
CA GLN A 329 -10.45 9.02 19.47
C GLN A 329 -9.54 7.80 19.73
N ALA A 330 -9.24 6.99 18.71
CA ALA A 330 -8.34 5.84 18.85
C ALA A 330 -6.88 6.24 19.08
N VAL A 331 -6.43 7.34 18.45
CA VAL A 331 -5.08 7.90 18.68
C VAL A 331 -4.97 8.48 20.10
N GLU A 332 -6.00 9.18 20.57
CA GLU A 332 -6.06 9.76 21.91
C GLU A 332 -6.03 8.70 23.00
N ASP A 333 -6.81 7.63 22.82
CA ASP A 333 -6.91 6.50 23.76
C ASP A 333 -5.54 5.91 24.13
N VAL A 334 -4.60 5.91 23.17
CA VAL A 334 -3.27 5.32 23.34
C VAL A 334 -2.15 6.34 23.55
N THR A 335 -2.44 7.64 23.51
CA THR A 335 -1.40 8.69 23.55
C THR A 335 -0.61 8.67 24.85
N GLU A 336 -1.29 8.55 26.00
CA GLU A 336 -0.60 8.58 27.30
C GLU A 336 0.21 7.30 27.53
N VAL A 337 -0.30 6.14 27.08
CA VAL A 337 0.47 4.89 27.10
C VAL A 337 1.71 4.99 26.22
N ALA A 338 1.59 5.58 25.02
CA ALA A 338 2.73 5.83 24.13
C ALA A 338 3.74 6.82 24.72
N ARG A 339 3.31 7.73 25.61
CA ARG A 339 4.21 8.68 26.28
C ARG A 339 5.12 7.99 27.31
N GLU A 340 4.66 6.93 27.94
CA GLU A 340 5.43 6.19 28.95
C GLU A 340 6.58 5.38 28.33
N SER A 341 6.54 5.11 27.03
CA SER A 341 7.53 4.32 26.29
C SER A 341 8.43 5.15 25.37
N ILE A 342 8.47 6.47 25.52
CA ILE A 342 9.32 7.37 24.71
C ILE A 342 10.80 7.04 24.91
N HIS A 343 11.53 6.88 23.81
CA HIS A 343 12.98 6.70 23.82
C HIS A 343 13.62 7.21 22.52
N SER A 344 14.91 7.51 22.56
CA SER A 344 15.68 8.03 21.41
C SER A 344 16.69 7.04 20.82
N GLU A 345 17.02 5.98 21.55
CA GLU A 345 17.89 4.89 21.07
C GLU A 345 17.01 3.76 20.55
N VAL A 346 16.90 3.63 19.23
CA VAL A 346 15.96 2.73 18.54
C VAL A 346 16.74 1.65 17.81
N TRP A 347 16.34 0.40 17.94
CA TRP A 347 16.77 -0.66 17.03
C TRP A 347 16.15 -0.45 15.65
N PHE A 348 16.97 -0.34 14.61
CA PHE A 348 16.49 -0.04 13.25
C PHE A 348 17.08 -1.02 12.22
N ASP A 349 16.20 -1.68 11.46
CA ASP A 349 16.58 -2.51 10.30
C ASP A 349 15.56 -2.31 9.18
N HIS A 350 16.00 -1.80 8.03
CA HIS A 350 15.19 -1.61 6.84
C HIS A 350 15.73 -2.44 5.68
N ARG A 351 14.92 -3.40 5.23
CA ARG A 351 15.23 -4.29 4.12
C ARG A 351 14.31 -4.02 2.93
N VAL A 352 14.92 -3.95 1.75
CA VAL A 352 14.22 -3.79 0.47
C VAL A 352 14.40 -5.08 -0.31
N GLU A 353 13.35 -5.87 -0.41
CA GLU A 353 13.35 -7.18 -1.04
C GLU A 353 12.50 -7.18 -2.31
N HIS A 354 12.79 -8.11 -3.21
CA HIS A 354 12.01 -8.27 -4.44
C HIS A 354 11.47 -9.69 -4.53
N PHE A 355 10.20 -9.87 -4.21
CA PHE A 355 9.56 -11.19 -4.23
C PHE A 355 9.09 -11.52 -5.64
N GLN A 356 9.36 -12.76 -6.06
CA GLN A 356 8.87 -13.33 -7.32
C GLN A 356 7.53 -14.00 -7.06
N LEU A 357 6.44 -13.30 -7.36
CA LEU A 357 5.09 -13.78 -7.12
C LEU A 357 4.54 -14.44 -8.40
N PRO A 358 4.12 -15.72 -8.38
CA PRO A 358 3.47 -16.32 -9.54
C PRO A 358 2.29 -15.48 -10.03
N VAL A 359 2.26 -15.16 -11.33
CA VAL A 359 1.15 -14.40 -11.90
C VAL A 359 -0.10 -15.26 -11.99
N TRP A 360 -1.27 -14.64 -11.88
CA TRP A 360 -2.53 -15.31 -12.17
C TRP A 360 -2.60 -15.60 -13.66
N LYS A 361 -2.41 -16.88 -14.01
CA LYS A 361 -2.35 -17.33 -15.41
C LYS A 361 -3.69 -17.14 -16.11
N VAL A 362 -3.65 -16.45 -17.24
CA VAL A 362 -4.76 -16.37 -18.20
C VAL A 362 -4.89 -17.73 -18.89
N SER A 363 -6.08 -18.32 -18.87
CA SER A 363 -6.37 -19.59 -19.54
C SER A 363 -6.55 -19.40 -21.04
N GLU A 364 -6.42 -20.49 -21.81
CA GLU A 364 -6.72 -20.49 -23.25
C GLU A 364 -8.16 -20.04 -23.55
N GLN A 365 -9.11 -20.48 -22.73
CA GLN A 365 -10.51 -20.05 -22.83
C GLN A 365 -10.64 -18.54 -22.64
N ARG A 366 -10.06 -17.99 -21.56
CA ARG A 366 -10.15 -16.55 -21.27
C ARG A 366 -9.46 -15.72 -22.35
N PHE A 367 -8.35 -16.21 -22.91
CA PHE A 367 -7.68 -15.60 -24.05
C PHE A 367 -8.58 -15.57 -25.29
N ALA A 368 -9.26 -16.69 -25.61
CA ALA A 368 -10.17 -16.77 -26.74
C ALA A 368 -11.36 -15.81 -26.61
N GLU A 369 -11.99 -15.76 -25.43
CA GLU A 369 -13.06 -14.80 -25.09
C GLU A 369 -12.59 -13.35 -25.27
N SER A 370 -11.43 -13.02 -24.69
CA SER A 370 -10.83 -11.69 -24.77
C SER A 370 -10.49 -11.32 -26.22
N SER A 371 -9.98 -12.27 -27.01
CA SER A 371 -9.70 -12.07 -28.43
C SER A 371 -10.94 -11.73 -29.24
N ALA A 372 -12.08 -12.38 -28.94
CA ALA A 372 -13.35 -12.11 -29.61
C ALA A 372 -13.86 -10.69 -29.28
N ILE A 373 -13.87 -10.30 -28.00
CA ILE A 373 -14.28 -8.96 -27.55
C ILE A 373 -13.38 -7.88 -28.16
N PHE A 374 -12.07 -8.09 -28.11
CA PHE A 374 -11.09 -7.16 -28.66
C PHE A 374 -11.32 -6.93 -30.16
N LYS A 375 -11.50 -8.01 -30.95
CA LYS A 375 -11.77 -7.90 -32.39
C LYS A 375 -13.08 -7.20 -32.69
N ALA A 376 -14.15 -7.50 -31.94
CA ALA A 376 -15.47 -6.90 -32.16
C ALA A 376 -15.51 -5.39 -31.88
N GLY A 377 -14.70 -4.89 -30.94
CA GLY A 377 -14.68 -3.48 -30.54
C GLY A 377 -13.61 -2.61 -31.21
N LYS A 378 -12.58 -3.19 -31.83
CA LYS A 378 -11.38 -2.47 -32.31
C LYS A 378 -11.70 -1.31 -33.26
N ASP A 379 -12.63 -1.50 -34.19
CA ASP A 379 -12.98 -0.49 -35.21
C ASP A 379 -14.12 0.44 -34.76
N LYS A 380 -14.59 0.29 -33.52
CA LYS A 380 -15.75 1.01 -32.96
C LYS A 380 -15.40 1.79 -31.69
N LEU A 381 -14.13 1.95 -31.35
CA LEU A 381 -13.68 2.51 -30.06
C LEU A 381 -14.37 3.81 -29.68
N ASN A 382 -14.49 4.76 -30.63
CA ASN A 382 -15.13 6.06 -30.39
C ASN A 382 -16.64 5.97 -30.09
N ASN A 383 -17.27 4.85 -30.45
CA ASN A 383 -18.71 4.61 -30.31
C ASN A 383 -19.05 3.62 -29.19
N LEU A 384 -18.05 3.04 -28.52
CA LEU A 384 -18.28 2.15 -27.38
C LEU A 384 -18.80 2.96 -26.18
N THR A 385 -19.79 2.40 -25.49
CA THR A 385 -20.19 2.89 -24.17
C THR A 385 -19.03 2.75 -23.19
N SER A 386 -19.04 3.49 -22.08
CA SER A 386 -17.98 3.37 -21.05
C SER A 386 -17.78 1.92 -20.59
N PRO A 387 -18.83 1.15 -20.22
CA PRO A 387 -18.67 -0.26 -19.87
C PRO A 387 -18.06 -1.13 -20.98
N ASP A 388 -18.52 -0.97 -22.23
CA ASP A 388 -17.99 -1.75 -23.36
C ASP A 388 -16.54 -1.40 -23.67
N TYR A 389 -16.17 -0.13 -23.54
CA TYR A 389 -14.79 0.31 -23.74
C TYR A 389 -13.86 -0.26 -22.67
N ILE A 390 -14.30 -0.30 -21.41
CA ILE A 390 -13.52 -0.89 -20.33
C ILE A 390 -13.39 -2.39 -20.52
N ASN A 391 -14.47 -3.09 -20.87
CA ASN A 391 -14.41 -4.52 -21.21
C ASN A 391 -13.47 -4.80 -22.39
N TRP A 392 -13.47 -3.94 -23.41
CA TRP A 392 -12.52 -4.02 -24.52
C TRP A 392 -11.07 -3.85 -24.07
N ARG A 393 -10.79 -2.89 -23.18
CA ARG A 393 -9.45 -2.67 -22.62
C ARG A 393 -8.97 -3.83 -21.76
N ILE A 394 -9.82 -4.32 -20.85
CA ILE A 394 -9.54 -5.53 -20.07
C ILE A 394 -9.19 -6.67 -21.00
N SER A 395 -9.94 -6.86 -22.08
CA SER A 395 -9.69 -7.90 -23.07
C SER A 395 -8.34 -7.75 -23.76
N ARG A 396 -7.96 -6.53 -24.15
CA ARG A 396 -6.62 -6.24 -24.68
C ARG A 396 -5.53 -6.59 -23.68
N THR A 397 -5.70 -6.22 -22.40
CA THR A 397 -4.75 -6.54 -21.32
C THR A 397 -4.65 -8.04 -21.09
N MET A 398 -5.76 -8.78 -21.08
CA MET A 398 -5.75 -10.24 -20.93
C MET A 398 -5.01 -10.93 -22.07
N MET A 399 -5.18 -10.44 -23.31
CA MET A 399 -4.42 -10.95 -24.46
C MET A 399 -2.91 -10.72 -24.28
N ALA A 400 -2.50 -9.51 -23.88
CA ALA A 400 -1.10 -9.20 -23.66
C ALA A 400 -0.49 -10.02 -22.51
N ARG A 401 -1.24 -10.20 -21.40
CA ARG A 401 -0.83 -11.05 -20.28
C ARG A 401 -0.68 -12.51 -20.67
N TYR A 402 -1.59 -13.04 -21.50
CA TYR A 402 -1.51 -14.42 -21.97
C TYR A 402 -0.23 -14.72 -22.76
N GLU A 403 0.26 -13.76 -23.54
CA GLU A 403 1.55 -13.89 -24.21
C GLU A 403 2.71 -13.69 -23.24
N LEU A 404 2.67 -12.63 -22.42
CA LEU A 404 3.75 -12.29 -21.50
C LEU A 404 4.01 -13.40 -20.46
N GLN A 405 2.97 -14.03 -19.92
CA GLN A 405 3.12 -15.08 -18.89
C GLN A 405 3.93 -16.31 -19.37
N LYS A 406 4.10 -16.49 -20.69
CA LYS A 406 4.90 -17.59 -21.27
C LYS A 406 6.40 -17.36 -21.06
N THR A 407 6.84 -16.11 -21.01
CA THR A 407 8.24 -15.71 -20.85
C THR A 407 8.52 -15.08 -19.48
N GLU A 408 7.52 -14.45 -18.86
CA GLU A 408 7.60 -13.78 -17.56
C GLU A 408 6.50 -14.29 -16.60
N PRO A 409 6.65 -15.51 -16.04
CA PRO A 409 5.62 -16.14 -15.20
C PRO A 409 5.54 -15.58 -13.77
N PHE A 410 6.34 -14.57 -13.43
CA PHE A 410 6.40 -13.96 -12.10
C PHE A 410 6.23 -12.45 -12.19
N TYR A 411 5.47 -11.89 -11.26
CA TYR A 411 5.45 -10.47 -10.96
C TYR A 411 6.47 -10.17 -9.86
N ARG A 412 7.40 -9.25 -10.16
CA ARG A 412 8.44 -8.82 -9.22
C ARG A 412 7.93 -7.72 -8.30
N ALA A 413 7.47 -8.09 -7.11
CA ALA A 413 6.97 -7.15 -6.10
C ALA A 413 8.12 -6.57 -5.27
N GLU A 414 8.24 -5.24 -5.21
CA GLU A 414 9.15 -4.55 -4.29
C GLU A 414 8.50 -4.48 -2.90
N ILE A 415 9.18 -5.00 -1.89
CA ILE A 415 8.69 -5.13 -0.52
C ILE A 415 9.68 -4.46 0.42
N HIS A 416 9.19 -3.51 1.20
CA HIS A 416 9.93 -2.92 2.29
C HIS A 416 9.52 -3.61 3.59
N ALA A 417 10.50 -4.06 4.36
CA ALA A 417 10.31 -4.52 5.72
C ALA A 417 11.13 -3.64 6.67
N LEU A 418 10.46 -3.03 7.64
CA LEU A 418 11.05 -2.15 8.64
C LEU A 418 10.87 -2.78 10.02
N ARG A 419 11.94 -2.81 10.81
CA ARG A 419 11.91 -3.09 12.24
C ARG A 419 12.33 -1.83 12.99
N LEU A 420 11.46 -1.40 13.91
CA LEU A 420 11.73 -0.36 14.91
C LEU A 420 11.50 -1.01 16.28
N ASP A 421 12.56 -1.39 16.98
CA ASP A 421 12.47 -2.14 18.24
C ASP A 421 11.63 -3.43 18.13
N ASP A 422 10.45 -3.45 18.75
CA ASP A 422 9.49 -4.55 18.71
C ASP A 422 8.27 -4.28 17.83
N LEU A 423 8.39 -3.32 16.91
CA LEU A 423 7.46 -3.03 15.84
C LEU A 423 8.00 -3.55 14.50
N ALA A 424 7.15 -4.25 13.75
CA ALA A 424 7.38 -4.63 12.37
C ALA A 424 6.41 -3.93 11.41
N ILE A 425 6.92 -3.47 10.27
CA ILE A 425 6.08 -2.96 9.18
C ILE A 425 6.50 -3.65 7.89
N ALA A 426 5.54 -4.18 7.14
CA ALA A 426 5.76 -4.68 5.78
C ALA A 426 4.89 -3.91 4.79
N THR A 427 5.43 -3.63 3.61
CA THR A 427 4.67 -3.03 2.52
C THR A 427 4.21 -4.07 1.51
N ASN A 428 3.22 -3.74 0.70
CA ASN A 428 2.87 -4.49 -0.49
C ASN A 428 2.26 -3.57 -1.57
N PRO A 429 2.33 -3.93 -2.86
CA PRO A 429 1.84 -3.08 -3.94
C PRO A 429 0.34 -3.24 -4.23
N PHE A 430 -0.33 -4.26 -3.70
CA PHE A 430 -1.69 -4.63 -4.10
C PHE A 430 -2.76 -3.88 -3.29
N GLU A 431 -4.00 -3.90 -3.77
CA GLU A 431 -5.18 -3.86 -2.90
C GLU A 431 -5.30 -5.23 -2.23
N LEU A 432 -4.54 -5.42 -1.14
CA LEU A 432 -4.37 -6.72 -0.50
C LEU A 432 -5.59 -7.04 0.35
N TYR A 433 -6.18 -8.22 0.16
CA TYR A 433 -7.26 -8.68 1.00
C TYR A 433 -6.85 -8.82 2.47
N THR A 434 -7.77 -8.47 3.36
CA THR A 434 -7.55 -8.38 4.82
C THR A 434 -6.97 -9.66 5.41
N ASP A 435 -7.43 -10.84 4.95
CA ASP A 435 -6.94 -12.15 5.39
C ASP A 435 -5.41 -12.30 5.28
N TYR A 436 -4.80 -11.79 4.20
CA TYR A 436 -3.35 -11.89 4.02
C TYR A 436 -2.61 -10.99 5.01
N GLY A 437 -3.12 -9.78 5.24
CA GLY A 437 -2.59 -8.87 6.26
C GLY A 437 -2.64 -9.50 7.66
N LEU A 438 -3.79 -10.07 8.03
CA LEU A 438 -3.96 -10.76 9.32
C LEU A 438 -3.04 -11.97 9.48
N ARG A 439 -2.83 -12.75 8.42
CA ARG A 439 -1.89 -13.89 8.44
C ARG A 439 -0.45 -13.43 8.67
N ILE A 440 -0.04 -12.31 8.08
CA ILE A 440 1.30 -11.72 8.30
C ILE A 440 1.42 -11.23 9.75
N LYS A 441 0.43 -10.47 10.24
CA LYS A 441 0.41 -9.98 11.63
C LYS A 441 0.47 -11.13 12.64
N ALA A 442 -0.37 -12.15 12.47
CA ALA A 442 -0.44 -13.30 13.38
C ALA A 442 0.84 -14.17 13.41
N ARG A 443 1.66 -14.11 12.36
CA ARG A 443 2.91 -14.87 12.26
C ARG A 443 4.16 -14.04 12.55
N SER A 444 3.98 -12.75 12.85
CA SER A 444 5.06 -11.83 13.13
C SER A 444 5.69 -12.14 14.51
N PRO A 445 7.02 -12.06 14.63
CA PRO A 445 7.69 -12.13 15.93
C PRO A 445 7.59 -10.85 16.77
N ALA A 446 7.10 -9.75 16.17
CA ALA A 446 7.01 -8.43 16.79
C ALA A 446 5.73 -8.27 17.62
N ALA A 447 5.78 -7.56 18.76
CA ALA A 447 4.59 -7.24 19.55
C ALA A 447 3.56 -6.39 18.77
N GLN A 448 4.04 -5.48 17.93
CA GLN A 448 3.19 -4.69 17.03
C GLN A 448 3.58 -4.95 15.59
N THR A 449 2.60 -5.17 14.72
CA THR A 449 2.84 -5.40 13.29
C THR A 449 1.80 -4.70 12.43
N SER A 450 2.25 -3.96 11.42
CA SER A 450 1.38 -3.36 10.41
C SER A 450 1.76 -3.79 9.00
N VAL A 451 0.76 -3.87 8.12
CA VAL A 451 0.92 -4.23 6.70
C VAL A 451 0.35 -3.11 5.84
N VAL A 452 1.21 -2.32 5.23
CA VAL A 452 0.83 -1.15 4.41
C VAL A 452 0.70 -1.55 2.95
N GLN A 453 -0.40 -1.16 2.31
CA GLN A 453 -0.71 -1.54 0.94
C GLN A 453 -0.45 -0.40 -0.06
N LEU A 454 -0.67 -0.67 -1.35
CA LEU A 454 -0.51 0.31 -2.44
C LEU A 454 0.81 1.08 -2.37
N THR A 455 1.88 0.33 -2.12
CA THR A 455 3.23 0.84 -1.92
C THR A 455 4.16 0.34 -3.00
N ALA A 456 5.01 1.23 -3.52
CA ALA A 456 5.97 1.00 -4.61
C ALA A 456 5.37 0.67 -6.00
N ASP A 457 4.16 0.11 -6.07
CA ASP A 457 3.41 -0.11 -7.31
C ASP A 457 1.89 -0.27 -7.03
N CYS A 458 1.08 -0.47 -8.07
CA CYS A 458 -0.38 -0.64 -7.97
C CYS A 458 -0.96 -1.64 -9.01
N PRO A 459 -0.60 -2.94 -8.96
CA PRO A 459 -1.10 -3.99 -9.85
C PRO A 459 -2.50 -4.55 -9.46
N ALA A 460 -3.34 -3.72 -8.82
CA ALA A 460 -4.73 -4.01 -8.40
C ALA A 460 -4.88 -4.95 -7.21
N TYR A 461 -6.03 -5.64 -7.14
CA TYR A 461 -6.40 -6.56 -6.09
C TYR A 461 -5.52 -7.80 -6.06
N LEU A 462 -5.27 -8.26 -4.84
CA LEU A 462 -4.79 -9.61 -4.57
C LEU A 462 -5.87 -10.34 -3.75
N PRO A 463 -6.77 -11.08 -4.42
CA PRO A 463 -7.87 -11.77 -3.76
C PRO A 463 -7.45 -13.08 -3.11
N THR A 464 -8.23 -13.48 -2.11
CA THR A 464 -8.17 -14.81 -1.50
C THR A 464 -8.86 -15.86 -2.37
N GLU A 465 -8.57 -17.13 -2.11
CA GLU A 465 -9.22 -18.24 -2.84
C GLU A 465 -10.74 -18.24 -2.67
N ARG A 466 -11.24 -17.91 -1.46
CA ARG A 466 -12.69 -17.75 -1.21
C ARG A 466 -13.32 -16.68 -2.12
N ALA A 467 -12.62 -15.57 -2.35
CA ALA A 467 -13.13 -14.47 -3.15
C ALA A 467 -13.16 -14.83 -4.63
N VAL A 468 -12.19 -15.62 -5.09
CA VAL A 468 -12.17 -16.18 -6.44
C VAL A 468 -13.33 -17.15 -6.66
N GLN A 469 -13.61 -18.02 -5.69
CA GLN A 469 -14.73 -18.97 -5.76
C GLN A 469 -16.09 -18.26 -5.75
N GLY A 470 -16.27 -17.24 -4.91
CA GLY A 470 -17.50 -16.44 -4.86
C GLY A 470 -17.69 -15.50 -6.06
N GLY A 471 -16.61 -15.22 -6.81
CA GLY A 471 -16.63 -14.39 -8.00
C GLY A 471 -16.89 -12.90 -7.72
N GLY A 472 -17.46 -12.21 -8.72
CA GLY A 472 -17.73 -10.77 -8.65
C GLY A 472 -16.47 -9.89 -8.76
N TYR A 473 -16.67 -8.58 -8.90
CA TYR A 473 -15.57 -7.61 -8.95
C TYR A 473 -14.63 -7.75 -7.75
N SER A 474 -13.32 -7.56 -7.97
CA SER A 474 -12.17 -7.82 -7.07
C SER A 474 -11.78 -9.29 -6.88
N GLY A 475 -12.64 -10.23 -7.29
CA GLY A 475 -12.40 -11.68 -7.20
C GLY A 475 -12.08 -12.35 -8.54
N ARG A 476 -11.92 -11.61 -9.63
CA ARG A 476 -11.68 -12.18 -10.98
C ARG A 476 -10.26 -11.91 -11.45
N ILE A 477 -9.78 -12.72 -12.40
CA ILE A 477 -8.49 -12.51 -13.07
C ILE A 477 -8.39 -11.15 -13.77
N ASP A 478 -9.55 -10.59 -14.14
CA ASP A 478 -9.67 -9.27 -14.73
C ASP A 478 -9.30 -8.15 -13.76
N ASP A 479 -9.38 -8.42 -12.45
CA ASP A 479 -9.27 -7.42 -11.39
C ASP A 479 -7.90 -7.47 -10.68
N GLY A 480 -6.95 -8.28 -11.16
CA GLY A 480 -5.64 -8.45 -10.52
C GLY A 480 -4.61 -9.21 -11.35
N VAL A 481 -3.32 -8.89 -11.13
CA VAL A 481 -2.19 -9.57 -11.79
C VAL A 481 -1.79 -10.85 -11.08
N VAL A 482 -1.85 -10.85 -9.74
CA VAL A 482 -1.42 -11.96 -8.89
C VAL A 482 -2.64 -12.55 -8.21
N GLY A 483 -2.77 -13.89 -8.27
CA GLY A 483 -3.88 -14.64 -7.70
C GLY A 483 -3.55 -15.23 -6.33
N PRO A 484 -4.43 -16.09 -5.79
CA PRO A 484 -4.28 -16.64 -4.45
C PRO A 484 -2.95 -17.38 -4.19
N GLU A 485 -2.39 -18.03 -5.20
CA GLU A 485 -1.08 -18.69 -5.13
C GLU A 485 0.04 -17.71 -4.78
N GLY A 486 0.12 -16.59 -5.52
CA GLY A 486 1.10 -15.55 -5.22
C GLY A 486 0.83 -14.82 -3.91
N GLY A 487 -0.44 -14.70 -3.50
CA GLY A 487 -0.80 -14.23 -2.15
C GLY A 487 -0.24 -15.11 -1.04
N ARG A 488 -0.26 -16.43 -1.22
CA ARG A 488 0.38 -17.35 -0.27
C ARG A 488 1.90 -17.14 -0.24
N VAL A 489 2.55 -17.02 -1.39
CA VAL A 489 4.00 -16.74 -1.48
C VAL A 489 4.34 -15.43 -0.77
N LEU A 490 3.57 -14.36 -1.00
CA LEU A 490 3.73 -13.07 -0.33
C LEU A 490 3.70 -13.22 1.20
N VAL A 491 2.71 -13.92 1.76
CA VAL A 491 2.63 -14.13 3.21
C VAL A 491 3.82 -14.92 3.74
N GLU A 492 4.20 -16.01 3.07
CA GLU A 492 5.32 -16.85 3.53
C GLU A 492 6.64 -16.07 3.50
N GLU A 493 6.92 -15.35 2.40
CA GLU A 493 8.15 -14.58 2.26
C GLU A 493 8.22 -13.38 3.23
N THR A 494 7.11 -12.65 3.44
CA THR A 494 7.05 -11.57 4.44
C THR A 494 7.24 -12.13 5.85
N SER A 495 6.57 -13.22 6.20
CA SER A 495 6.71 -13.85 7.53
C SER A 495 8.14 -14.33 7.77
N ARG A 496 8.76 -14.95 6.75
CA ARG A 496 10.16 -15.37 6.79
C ARG A 496 11.09 -14.18 6.98
N LEU A 497 10.87 -13.08 6.24
CA LEU A 497 11.66 -11.87 6.32
C LEU A 497 11.65 -11.31 7.75
N PHE A 498 10.48 -11.16 8.38
CA PHE A 498 10.37 -10.72 9.77
C PHE A 498 11.10 -11.63 10.75
N LYS A 499 10.95 -12.96 10.64
CA LYS A 499 11.69 -13.91 11.49
C LYS A 499 13.20 -13.70 11.40
N THR A 500 13.74 -13.50 10.20
CA THR A 500 15.17 -13.22 10.02
C THR A 500 15.60 -11.86 10.59
N MET A 501 14.71 -10.86 10.62
CA MET A 501 14.97 -9.57 11.27
C MET A 501 15.03 -9.68 12.80
N TRP A 502 14.42 -10.72 13.38
CA TRP A 502 14.50 -11.07 14.81
C TRP A 502 15.53 -12.17 15.13
N GLY A 503 16.37 -12.57 14.16
CA GLY A 503 17.39 -13.59 14.36
C GLY A 503 16.84 -15.02 14.54
N GLN A 504 15.56 -15.25 14.25
CA GLN A 504 14.98 -16.59 14.25
C GLN A 504 15.38 -17.31 12.97
N GLN A 505 16.10 -18.44 13.10
CA GLN A 505 16.45 -19.29 11.95
C GLN A 505 15.21 -20.05 11.44
N LYS A 506 15.29 -20.46 10.16
CA LYS A 506 14.18 -21.01 9.36
C LYS A 506 13.48 -22.20 9.99
#